data_AF-A0A7W1AD51-F1
#
_entry.id   AF-A0A7W1AD51-F1
#
_cell.length_a   1.000
_cell.length_b   1.000
_cell.length_c   1.000
_cell.angle_alpha   90.00
_cell.angle_beta   90.00
_cell.angle_gamma   90.00
#
_symmetry.space_group_name_H-M   'P 1'
#
loop_
_entity.id
_entity.type
_entity.pdbx_description
1 polymer ?
#
loop_
_entity_poly.entity_id
_entity_poly.type
_entity_poly.pdbx_seq_one_letter_code
_entity_poly.pdbx_strand_id
1 'polypeptide(L)'
;MSKNGLHRHYDRLTPEERFRLDVLAMARGDAAESERLVGSCPKFSYTMNDRGFAGRWHGAIEMTLRIYIPLGEQLAKLQMVDAFRVFVPYSQALSSNTAFDAYFTGHESGSRHAWAHAGKTGGPPAWPDDGPDGELMEPDEGERDPAMERDTDGLEATVERYGEFLPEVLDELELRTVKQAFSVWTGYVAFCEESMGVAAEKIAAVVLEPVIGCIADMKLRAERLGVKAEAELVEEMREKLGEAWRAVGERGV
;
A
#
# COMPACT_ATOMS: atom_id res chain seq x y z
N MET A 1 -38.44 -19.10 23.44
CA MET A 1 -37.66 -20.32 23.18
C MET A 1 -36.75 -20.60 24.36
N SER A 2 -36.74 -21.81 24.93
CA SER A 2 -35.88 -22.10 26.09
C SER A 2 -34.41 -22.17 25.65
N LYS A 3 -33.51 -21.49 26.36
CA LYS A 3 -32.06 -21.49 26.08
C LYS A 3 -31.43 -22.90 26.09
N ASN A 4 -32.08 -23.85 26.77
CA ASN A 4 -31.60 -25.22 26.94
C ASN A 4 -31.76 -26.08 25.68
N GLY A 5 -32.61 -25.68 24.72
CA GLY A 5 -32.80 -26.43 23.47
C GLY A 5 -31.63 -26.26 22.50
N LEU A 6 -31.06 -25.05 22.43
CA LEU A 6 -29.98 -24.70 21.49
C LEU A 6 -28.68 -25.45 21.78
N HIS A 7 -28.34 -25.68 23.06
CA HIS A 7 -27.11 -26.39 23.43
C HIS A 7 -27.03 -27.80 22.83
N ARG A 8 -28.17 -28.52 22.77
CA ARG A 8 -28.22 -29.89 22.21
C ARG A 8 -27.87 -29.97 20.73
N HIS A 9 -27.93 -28.87 20.00
CA HIS A 9 -27.60 -28.84 18.58
C HIS A 9 -26.09 -28.71 18.34
N TYR A 10 -25.36 -28.01 19.21
CA TYR A 10 -23.91 -27.85 19.06
C TYR A 10 -23.11 -29.13 19.33
N ASP A 11 -23.63 -30.03 20.17
CA ASP A 11 -22.99 -31.32 20.48
C ASP A 11 -22.90 -32.26 19.27
N ARG A 12 -23.68 -31.99 18.22
CA ARG A 12 -23.72 -32.79 16.98
C ARG A 12 -22.80 -32.26 15.89
N LEU A 13 -22.20 -31.08 16.09
CA LEU A 13 -21.32 -30.49 15.09
C LEU A 13 -20.00 -31.25 15.03
N THR A 14 -19.60 -31.62 13.82
CA THR A 14 -18.25 -32.08 13.56
C THR A 14 -17.24 -30.95 13.83
N PRO A 15 -15.96 -31.28 14.08
CA PRO A 15 -14.94 -30.26 14.27
C PRO A 15 -14.82 -29.28 13.09
N GLU A 16 -15.06 -29.77 11.87
CA GLU A 16 -15.06 -28.98 10.64
C GLU A 16 -16.24 -28.01 10.57
N GLU A 17 -17.46 -28.48 10.81
CA GLU A 17 -18.64 -27.61 10.82
C GLU A 17 -18.54 -26.54 11.91
N ARG A 18 -18.06 -26.92 13.10
CA ARG A 18 -17.83 -25.97 14.20
C ARG A 18 -16.80 -24.91 13.81
N PHE A 19 -15.67 -25.31 13.21
CA PHE A 19 -14.67 -24.38 12.71
C PHE A 19 -15.27 -23.36 11.73
N ARG A 20 -16.03 -23.82 10.72
CA ARG A 20 -16.65 -22.92 9.74
C ARG A 20 -17.61 -21.94 10.40
N LEU A 21 -18.46 -22.41 11.31
CA LEU A 21 -19.42 -21.57 12.02
C LEU A 21 -18.72 -20.54 12.93
N ASP A 22 -17.61 -20.92 13.56
CA ASP A 22 -16.84 -20.05 14.44
C ASP A 22 -16.15 -18.94 13.65
N VAL A 23 -15.53 -19.27 12.50
CA VAL A 23 -14.96 -18.26 11.58
C VAL A 23 -16.05 -17.26 11.17
N LEU A 24 -17.23 -17.76 10.77
CA LEU A 24 -18.35 -16.91 10.36
C LEU A 24 -18.92 -16.07 11.51
N ALA A 25 -18.83 -16.53 12.75
CA ALA A 25 -19.25 -15.78 13.93
C ALA A 25 -18.26 -14.66 14.25
N MET A 26 -16.97 -14.97 14.23
CA MET A 26 -15.93 -13.99 14.47
C MET A 26 -15.89 -12.92 13.35
N ALA A 27 -16.02 -13.33 12.09
CA ALA A 27 -16.02 -12.41 10.95
C ALA A 27 -17.22 -11.43 10.91
N ARG A 28 -18.28 -11.68 11.70
CA ARG A 28 -19.42 -10.77 11.87
C ARG A 28 -19.43 -10.06 13.23
N GLY A 29 -18.39 -10.22 14.04
CA GLY A 29 -18.27 -9.64 15.37
C GLY A 29 -19.18 -10.29 16.44
N ASP A 30 -19.72 -11.48 16.18
CA ASP A 30 -20.61 -12.19 17.10
C ASP A 30 -19.81 -13.04 18.10
N ALA A 31 -19.12 -12.36 19.02
CA ALA A 31 -18.29 -13.00 20.04
C ALA A 31 -19.09 -13.97 20.93
N ALA A 32 -20.38 -13.68 21.17
CA ALA A 32 -21.23 -14.53 21.99
C ALA A 32 -21.54 -15.87 21.30
N GLU A 33 -21.71 -15.90 19.98
CA GLU A 33 -21.84 -17.18 19.24
C GLU A 33 -20.52 -17.94 19.21
N SER A 34 -19.40 -17.24 18.99
CA SER A 34 -18.07 -17.88 19.03
C SER A 34 -17.83 -18.53 20.40
N GLU A 35 -18.10 -17.83 21.49
CA GLU A 35 -17.97 -18.39 22.84
C GLU A 35 -18.86 -19.61 23.06
N ARG A 36 -20.10 -19.62 22.52
CA ARG A 36 -20.97 -20.81 22.57
C ARG A 36 -20.40 -21.98 21.76
N LEU A 37 -19.88 -21.73 20.56
CA LEU A 37 -19.29 -22.76 19.70
C LEU A 37 -18.04 -23.36 20.35
N VAL A 38 -17.15 -22.51 20.87
CA VAL A 38 -15.92 -22.92 21.56
C VAL A 38 -16.24 -23.62 22.88
N GLY A 39 -17.17 -23.09 23.68
CA GLY A 39 -17.53 -23.63 25.00
C GLY A 39 -18.31 -24.95 24.96
N SER A 40 -19.08 -25.19 23.90
CA SER A 40 -19.75 -26.48 23.65
C SER A 40 -18.86 -27.51 22.95
N CYS A 41 -17.60 -27.17 22.67
CA CYS A 41 -16.68 -28.10 22.04
C CYS A 41 -16.33 -29.26 22.98
N PRO A 42 -16.47 -30.54 22.55
CA PRO A 42 -16.02 -31.68 23.32
C PRO A 42 -14.56 -31.48 23.72
N LYS A 43 -14.28 -31.70 24.99
CA LYS A 43 -12.94 -31.55 25.53
C LYS A 43 -12.15 -32.84 25.32
N PHE A 44 -10.99 -32.76 24.68
CA PHE A 44 -10.06 -33.89 24.55
C PHE A 44 -9.35 -34.19 25.87
N SER A 45 -9.02 -33.14 26.63
CA SER A 45 -8.49 -33.23 28.00
C SER A 45 -9.23 -32.24 28.90
N TYR A 46 -8.96 -32.23 30.21
CA TYR A 46 -9.63 -31.31 31.14
C TYR A 46 -9.56 -29.81 30.71
N THR A 47 -8.51 -29.43 29.98
CA THR A 47 -8.24 -28.05 29.55
C THR A 47 -8.31 -27.83 28.04
N MET A 48 -8.24 -28.88 27.22
CA MET A 48 -8.09 -28.73 25.77
C MET A 48 -9.36 -29.11 25.02
N ASN A 49 -9.79 -28.22 24.12
CA ASN A 49 -10.87 -28.49 23.17
C ASN A 49 -10.48 -29.61 22.20
N ASP A 50 -11.46 -30.11 21.45
CA ASP A 50 -11.26 -31.09 20.39
C ASP A 50 -10.09 -30.72 19.47
N ARG A 51 -9.19 -31.69 19.24
CA ARG A 51 -7.95 -31.49 18.48
C ARG A 51 -8.23 -31.14 17.03
N GLY A 52 -9.28 -31.71 16.43
CA GLY A 52 -9.67 -31.39 15.06
C GLY A 52 -10.13 -29.94 14.92
N PHE A 53 -10.89 -29.44 15.89
CA PHE A 53 -11.36 -28.05 15.90
C PHE A 53 -10.20 -27.08 16.13
N ALA A 54 -9.42 -27.29 17.20
CA ALA A 54 -8.30 -26.41 17.54
C ALA A 54 -7.19 -26.44 16.48
N GLY A 55 -6.89 -27.63 15.94
CA GLY A 55 -5.90 -27.82 14.88
C GLY A 55 -6.27 -27.10 13.59
N ARG A 56 -7.53 -27.17 13.16
CA ARG A 56 -8.02 -26.40 12.01
C ARG A 56 -7.90 -24.90 12.24
N TRP A 57 -8.19 -24.41 13.44
CA TRP A 57 -8.06 -22.98 13.71
C TRP A 57 -6.61 -22.53 13.62
N HIS A 58 -5.72 -23.28 14.27
CA HIS A 58 -4.29 -23.02 14.23
C HIS A 58 -3.72 -23.06 12.80
N GLY A 59 -4.11 -24.08 12.02
CA GLY A 59 -3.71 -24.19 10.62
C GLY A 59 -4.22 -23.03 9.76
N ALA A 60 -5.46 -22.57 9.97
CA ALA A 60 -6.00 -21.45 9.20
C ALA A 60 -5.26 -20.15 9.52
N ILE A 61 -4.94 -19.90 10.79
CA ILE A 61 -4.09 -18.79 11.19
C ILE A 61 -2.72 -18.90 10.53
N GLU A 62 -2.06 -20.07 10.62
CA GLU A 62 -0.73 -20.29 10.03
C GLU A 62 -0.73 -20.06 8.52
N MET A 63 -1.69 -20.61 7.78
CA MET A 63 -1.80 -20.43 6.33
C MET A 63 -2.05 -18.96 5.96
N THR A 64 -2.89 -18.28 6.74
CA THR A 64 -3.19 -16.86 6.52
C THR A 64 -1.96 -15.97 6.79
N LEU A 65 -1.18 -16.29 7.82
CA LEU A 65 0.08 -15.57 8.08
C LEU A 65 1.14 -15.86 7.01
N ARG A 66 1.17 -17.07 6.43
CA ARG A 66 2.07 -17.39 5.31
C ARG A 66 1.78 -16.57 4.06
N ILE A 67 0.50 -16.32 3.74
CA ILE A 67 0.16 -15.43 2.61
C ILE A 67 0.38 -13.96 2.92
N TYR A 68 0.33 -13.58 4.21
CA TYR A 68 0.48 -12.19 4.60
C TYR A 68 1.88 -11.66 4.32
N ILE A 69 2.93 -12.49 4.38
CA ILE A 69 4.30 -12.07 4.07
C ILE A 69 4.43 -11.56 2.62
N PRO A 70 4.17 -12.39 1.57
CA PRO A 70 4.27 -11.93 0.19
C PRO A 70 3.19 -10.90 -0.17
N LEU A 71 1.99 -10.98 0.40
CA LEU A 71 0.94 -10.01 0.15
C LEU A 71 1.27 -8.64 0.76
N GLY A 72 1.70 -8.63 2.02
CA GLY A 72 2.04 -7.42 2.78
C GLY A 72 3.17 -6.63 2.14
N GLU A 73 4.19 -7.31 1.58
CA GLU A 73 5.25 -6.66 0.80
C GLU A 73 4.67 -5.88 -0.39
N GLN A 74 3.73 -6.47 -1.13
CA GLN A 74 3.13 -5.81 -2.28
C GLN A 74 2.16 -4.69 -1.86
N LEU A 75 1.38 -4.88 -0.79
CA LEU A 75 0.51 -3.83 -0.26
C LEU A 75 1.33 -2.61 0.21
N ALA A 76 2.48 -2.82 0.85
CA ALA A 76 3.39 -1.73 1.23
C ALA A 76 3.94 -1.00 -0.01
N LYS A 77 4.30 -1.72 -1.08
CA LYS A 77 4.71 -1.09 -2.35
C LYS A 77 3.60 -0.24 -2.96
N LEU A 78 2.34 -0.67 -2.91
CA LEU A 78 1.20 0.14 -3.39
C LEU A 78 1.04 1.43 -2.57
N GLN A 79 1.16 1.34 -1.25
CA GLN A 79 1.14 2.51 -0.38
C GLN A 79 2.31 3.48 -0.70
N MET A 80 3.50 2.95 -0.99
CA MET A 80 4.63 3.75 -1.42
C MET A 80 4.37 4.45 -2.76
N VAL A 81 3.75 3.77 -3.73
CA VAL A 81 3.35 4.38 -5.00
C VAL A 81 2.42 5.58 -4.76
N ASP A 82 1.42 5.44 -3.89
CA ASP A 82 0.51 6.55 -3.56
C ASP A 82 1.27 7.71 -2.89
N ALA A 83 2.16 7.39 -1.95
CA ALA A 83 2.98 8.39 -1.29
C ALA A 83 3.86 9.15 -2.29
N PHE A 84 4.47 8.44 -3.25
CA PHE A 84 5.26 9.09 -4.31
C PHE A 84 4.41 9.95 -5.24
N ARG A 85 3.20 9.54 -5.60
CA ARG A 85 2.30 10.36 -6.41
C ARG A 85 1.96 11.70 -5.75
N VAL A 86 1.88 11.72 -4.41
CA VAL A 86 1.68 12.97 -3.65
C VAL A 86 2.99 13.75 -3.48
N PHE A 87 4.09 13.06 -3.19
CA PHE A 87 5.36 13.70 -2.83
C PHE A 87 6.12 14.27 -4.04
N VAL A 88 6.11 13.58 -5.19
CA VAL A 88 6.92 13.94 -6.36
C VAL A 88 6.62 15.36 -6.87
N PRO A 89 5.36 15.78 -7.08
CA PRO A 89 5.08 17.14 -7.53
C PRO A 89 5.58 18.22 -6.55
N TYR A 90 5.47 17.96 -5.24
CA TYR A 90 6.00 18.86 -4.22
C TYR A 90 7.52 18.95 -4.28
N SER A 91 8.20 17.80 -4.39
CA SER A 91 9.65 17.74 -4.50
C SER A 91 10.16 18.45 -5.76
N GLN A 92 9.43 18.35 -6.87
CA GLN A 92 9.74 19.04 -8.12
C GLN A 92 9.61 20.55 -7.95
N ALA A 93 8.49 21.03 -7.41
CA ALA A 93 8.27 22.46 -7.16
C ALA A 93 9.36 23.06 -6.26
N LEU A 94 9.72 22.36 -5.17
CA LEU A 94 10.80 22.78 -4.28
C LEU A 94 12.16 22.83 -5.00
N SER A 95 12.44 21.84 -5.86
CA SER A 95 13.68 21.79 -6.63
C SER A 95 13.74 22.91 -7.67
N SER A 96 12.63 23.21 -8.36
CA SER A 96 12.52 24.34 -9.29
C SER A 96 12.82 25.66 -8.57
N ASN A 97 12.16 25.92 -7.45
CA ASN A 97 12.39 27.14 -6.67
C ASN A 97 13.85 27.29 -6.26
N THR A 98 14.46 26.21 -5.75
CA THR A 98 15.88 26.22 -5.36
C THR A 98 16.80 26.48 -6.57
N ALA A 99 16.48 25.92 -7.74
CA ALA A 99 17.24 26.13 -8.96
C ALA A 99 17.13 27.59 -9.45
N PHE A 100 15.94 28.18 -9.41
CA PHE A 100 15.73 29.58 -9.74
C PHE A 100 16.45 30.52 -8.78
N ASP A 101 16.33 30.30 -7.47
CA ASP A 101 17.03 31.09 -6.46
C ASP A 101 18.56 31.07 -6.68
N ALA A 102 19.11 29.88 -6.94
CA ALA A 102 20.52 29.71 -7.22
C ALA A 102 20.94 30.39 -8.54
N TYR A 103 20.12 30.29 -9.58
CA TYR A 103 20.34 30.96 -10.86
C TYR A 103 20.37 32.48 -10.68
N PHE A 104 19.34 33.07 -10.08
CA PHE A 104 19.26 34.53 -9.90
C PHE A 104 20.38 35.05 -9.01
N THR A 105 20.69 34.38 -7.90
CA THR A 105 21.80 34.76 -7.02
C THR A 105 23.14 34.73 -7.77
N GLY A 106 23.37 33.69 -8.58
CA GLY A 106 24.56 33.57 -9.40
C GLY A 106 24.64 34.62 -10.49
N HIS A 107 23.52 34.88 -11.17
CA HIS A 107 23.40 35.86 -12.24
C HIS A 107 23.61 37.29 -11.73
N GLU A 108 23.02 37.65 -10.60
CA GLU A 108 23.24 38.92 -9.92
C GLU A 108 24.72 39.11 -9.55
N SER A 109 25.30 38.14 -8.84
CA SER A 109 26.71 38.18 -8.41
C SER A 109 27.67 38.33 -9.61
N GLY A 110 27.45 37.55 -10.67
CA GLY A 110 28.20 37.65 -11.91
C GLY A 110 28.05 39.01 -12.60
N SER A 111 26.83 39.54 -12.65
CA SER A 111 26.53 40.84 -13.26
C SER A 111 27.20 41.98 -12.49
N ARG A 112 27.08 42.00 -11.16
CA ARG A 112 27.74 42.99 -10.30
C ARG A 112 29.27 42.92 -10.43
N HIS A 113 29.83 41.71 -10.45
CA HIS A 113 31.27 41.52 -10.65
C HIS A 113 31.75 42.08 -12.00
N ALA A 114 31.07 41.74 -13.09
CA ALA A 114 31.40 42.24 -14.43
C ALA A 114 31.25 43.77 -14.52
N TRP A 115 30.20 44.33 -13.91
CA TRP A 115 29.94 45.77 -13.87
C TRP A 115 31.05 46.54 -13.15
N ALA A 116 31.44 46.07 -11.96
CA ALA A 116 32.55 46.63 -11.19
C ALA A 116 33.88 46.52 -11.95
N HIS A 117 34.15 45.37 -12.58
CA HIS A 117 35.36 45.16 -13.37
C HIS A 117 35.42 46.06 -14.62
N ALA A 118 34.27 46.45 -15.17
CA ALA A 118 34.18 47.43 -16.25
C ALA A 118 34.37 48.89 -15.79
N GLY A 119 34.63 49.12 -14.50
CA GLY A 119 34.85 50.45 -13.91
C GLY A 119 33.57 51.27 -13.80
N LYS A 120 32.40 50.62 -13.82
CA LYS A 120 31.11 51.27 -13.59
C LYS A 120 30.84 51.38 -12.09
N THR A 121 29.97 52.31 -11.72
CA THR A 121 29.57 52.62 -10.34
C THR A 121 28.07 52.36 -10.16
N GLY A 122 27.66 52.01 -8.93
CA GLY A 122 26.27 51.57 -8.64
C GLY A 122 26.00 50.14 -9.10
N GLY A 123 24.75 49.69 -8.93
CA GLY A 123 24.23 48.43 -9.46
C GLY A 123 24.16 48.39 -11.00
N PRO A 124 24.26 47.20 -11.61
CA PRO A 124 23.96 47.04 -13.03
C PRO A 124 22.45 47.26 -13.30
N PRO A 125 22.04 47.63 -14.53
CA PRO A 125 20.64 47.96 -14.83
C PRO A 125 19.62 46.86 -14.46
N ALA A 126 19.95 45.59 -14.69
CA ALA A 126 19.08 44.47 -14.33
C ALA A 126 19.02 44.16 -12.83
N TRP A 127 19.93 44.74 -12.03
CA TRP A 127 20.05 44.53 -10.58
C TRP A 127 20.34 45.87 -9.89
N PRO A 128 19.35 46.79 -9.86
CA PRO A 128 19.52 48.07 -9.17
C PRO A 128 19.91 47.85 -7.70
N ASP A 129 20.58 48.83 -7.11
CA ASP A 129 20.85 48.80 -5.67
C ASP A 129 19.53 48.92 -4.90
N ASP A 130 19.47 48.26 -3.74
CA ASP A 130 18.30 48.34 -2.87
C ASP A 130 17.97 49.79 -2.54
N GLY A 131 16.68 50.07 -2.39
CA GLY A 131 16.21 51.38 -1.97
C GLY A 131 16.81 51.81 -0.62
N PRO A 132 16.74 53.10 -0.26
CA PRO A 132 17.32 53.63 0.98
C PRO A 132 16.83 52.94 2.26
N ASP A 133 15.67 52.28 2.21
CA ASP A 133 15.06 51.53 3.32
C ASP A 133 15.14 49.99 3.14
N GLY A 134 15.96 49.50 2.20
CA GLY A 134 16.07 48.07 1.87
C GLY A 134 14.91 47.54 1.03
N GLU A 135 14.15 48.44 0.39
CA GLU A 135 13.09 48.05 -0.56
C GLU A 135 13.73 47.41 -1.79
N LEU A 136 13.27 46.19 -2.12
CA LEU A 136 13.63 45.51 -3.37
C LEU A 136 13.11 46.34 -4.54
N MET A 137 14.03 46.92 -5.31
CA MET A 137 13.69 47.68 -6.51
C MET A 137 13.59 46.72 -7.70
N GLU A 138 12.42 46.64 -8.33
CA GLU A 138 12.30 45.93 -9.60
C GLU A 138 12.95 46.74 -10.72
N PRO A 139 13.71 46.10 -11.63
CA PRO A 139 14.24 46.78 -12.80
C PRO A 139 13.09 47.23 -13.71
N ASP A 140 13.26 48.40 -14.34
CA ASP A 140 12.31 48.91 -15.33
C ASP A 140 12.14 47.90 -16.48
N GLU A 141 10.97 47.90 -17.16
CA GLU A 141 10.68 46.94 -18.24
C GLU A 141 11.75 46.92 -19.35
N GLY A 142 12.40 48.05 -19.61
CA GLY A 142 13.48 48.18 -20.61
C GLY A 142 14.87 47.77 -20.11
N GLU A 143 15.04 47.53 -18.81
CA GLU A 143 16.31 47.16 -18.16
C GLU A 143 16.38 45.67 -17.80
N ARG A 144 15.29 44.92 -18.04
CA ARG A 144 15.26 43.46 -17.90
C ARG A 144 16.18 42.81 -18.92
N ASP A 145 17.00 41.87 -18.45
CA ASP A 145 17.88 41.09 -19.33
C ASP A 145 17.07 39.98 -20.02
N PRO A 146 16.91 40.01 -21.36
CA PRO A 146 16.18 38.96 -22.08
C PRO A 146 16.88 37.59 -22.02
N ALA A 147 18.15 37.52 -21.62
CA ALA A 147 18.81 36.24 -21.35
C ALA A 147 18.24 35.55 -20.11
N MET A 148 17.82 36.31 -19.09
CA MET A 148 17.26 35.74 -17.87
C MET A 148 15.97 34.97 -18.15
N GLU A 149 15.05 35.55 -18.91
CA GLU A 149 13.80 34.88 -19.31
C GLU A 149 14.08 33.58 -20.09
N ARG A 150 14.99 33.64 -21.07
CA ARG A 150 15.37 32.46 -21.86
C ARG A 150 15.99 31.36 -21.00
N ASP A 151 16.87 31.73 -20.08
CA ASP A 151 17.54 30.78 -19.20
C ASP A 151 16.55 30.17 -18.20
N THR A 152 15.62 30.97 -17.65
CA THR A 152 14.57 30.47 -16.76
C THR A 152 13.62 29.52 -17.48
N ASP A 153 13.21 29.85 -18.71
CA ASP A 153 12.42 28.95 -19.56
C ASP A 153 13.17 27.64 -19.83
N GLY A 154 14.49 27.73 -20.06
CA GLY A 154 15.35 26.57 -20.26
C GLY A 154 15.48 25.69 -19.01
N LEU A 155 15.54 26.30 -17.83
CA LEU A 155 15.54 25.60 -16.54
C LEU A 155 14.19 24.93 -16.28
N GLU A 156 13.08 25.64 -16.50
CA GLU A 156 11.72 25.11 -16.36
C GLU A 156 11.51 23.90 -17.27
N ALA A 157 11.80 24.04 -18.57
CA ALA A 157 11.71 22.95 -19.53
C ALA A 157 12.60 21.75 -19.17
N THR A 158 13.73 21.99 -18.49
CA THR A 158 14.59 20.91 -17.98
C THR A 158 13.91 20.18 -16.83
N VAL A 159 13.34 20.91 -15.85
CA VAL A 159 12.65 20.30 -14.72
C VAL A 159 11.40 19.53 -15.18
N GLU A 160 10.61 20.10 -16.09
CA GLU A 160 9.44 19.43 -16.68
C GLU A 160 9.83 18.11 -17.34
N ARG A 161 10.88 18.10 -18.18
CA ARG A 161 11.37 16.89 -18.83
C ARG A 161 11.78 15.79 -17.83
N TYR A 162 12.41 16.16 -16.72
CA TYR A 162 12.72 15.17 -15.67
C TYR A 162 11.47 14.70 -14.93
N GLY A 163 10.44 15.54 -14.86
CA GLY A 163 9.19 15.22 -14.19
C GLY A 163 8.27 14.27 -14.96
N GLU A 164 8.33 14.28 -16.29
CA GLU A 164 7.52 13.42 -17.16
C GLU A 164 7.79 11.91 -16.99
N PHE A 165 9.01 11.54 -16.61
CA PHE A 165 9.40 10.12 -16.48
C PHE A 165 8.77 9.42 -15.26
N LEU A 166 8.58 10.14 -14.15
CA LEU A 166 8.18 9.54 -12.89
C LEU A 166 6.74 8.97 -12.90
N PRO A 167 5.73 9.65 -13.48
CA PRO A 167 4.39 9.08 -13.62
C PRO A 167 4.37 7.73 -14.32
N GLU A 168 5.07 7.59 -15.45
CA GLU A 168 5.11 6.34 -16.22
C GLU A 168 5.73 5.19 -15.40
N VAL A 169 6.83 5.47 -14.69
CA VAL A 169 7.49 4.49 -13.82
C VAL A 169 6.59 4.07 -12.66
N LEU A 170 5.87 5.02 -12.06
CA LEU A 170 4.93 4.73 -10.97
C LEU A 170 3.74 3.91 -11.45
N ASP A 171 3.24 4.16 -12.66
CA ASP A 171 2.14 3.41 -13.26
C ASP A 171 2.56 1.98 -13.61
N GLU A 172 3.76 1.78 -14.18
CA GLU A 172 4.31 0.45 -14.42
C GLU A 172 4.52 -0.32 -13.10
N LEU A 173 5.07 0.36 -12.09
CA LEU A 173 5.26 -0.22 -10.77
C LEU A 173 3.93 -0.61 -10.13
N GLU A 174 2.91 0.26 -10.18
CA GLU A 174 1.57 -0.04 -9.69
C GLU A 174 1.00 -1.28 -10.39
N LEU A 175 1.03 -1.31 -11.72
CA LEU A 175 0.47 -2.40 -12.51
C LEU A 175 1.11 -3.75 -12.13
N ARG A 176 2.45 -3.80 -12.06
CA ARG A 176 3.19 -5.00 -11.68
C ARG A 176 2.88 -5.44 -10.25
N THR A 177 2.89 -4.50 -9.31
CA THR A 177 2.64 -4.78 -7.89
C THR A 177 1.19 -5.24 -7.65
N VAL A 178 0.21 -4.59 -8.27
CA VAL A 178 -1.20 -5.01 -8.22
C VAL A 178 -1.35 -6.42 -8.78
N LYS A 179 -0.73 -6.72 -9.93
CA LYS A 179 -0.77 -8.05 -10.55
C LYS A 179 -0.23 -9.14 -9.62
N GLN A 180 0.91 -8.89 -8.99
CA GLN A 180 1.50 -9.85 -8.07
C GLN A 180 0.64 -10.03 -6.80
N ALA A 181 0.21 -8.93 -6.17
CA ALA A 181 -0.64 -8.97 -4.98
C ALA A 181 -1.97 -9.70 -5.25
N PHE A 182 -2.61 -9.37 -6.38
CA PHE A 182 -3.89 -9.95 -6.78
C PHE A 182 -3.76 -11.45 -7.05
N SER A 183 -2.68 -11.88 -7.69
CA SER A 183 -2.41 -13.30 -7.94
C SER A 183 -2.23 -14.10 -6.66
N VAL A 184 -1.45 -13.59 -5.70
CA VAL A 184 -1.29 -14.21 -4.37
C VAL A 184 -2.63 -14.31 -3.65
N TRP A 185 -3.42 -13.23 -3.65
CA TRP A 185 -4.74 -13.22 -3.02
C TRP A 185 -5.71 -14.20 -3.70
N THR A 186 -5.75 -14.26 -5.03
CA THR A 186 -6.59 -15.20 -5.78
C THR A 186 -6.22 -16.66 -5.48
N GLY A 187 -4.92 -16.99 -5.38
CA GLY A 187 -4.48 -18.32 -4.96
C GLY A 187 -4.95 -18.68 -3.54
N TYR A 188 -4.89 -17.71 -2.62
CA TYR A 188 -5.42 -17.89 -1.26
C TYR A 188 -6.95 -18.05 -1.23
N VAL A 189 -7.69 -17.31 -2.05
CA VAL A 189 -9.14 -17.46 -2.22
C VAL A 189 -9.48 -18.88 -2.67
N ALA A 190 -8.85 -19.36 -3.74
CA ALA A 190 -9.07 -20.70 -4.26
C ALA A 190 -8.76 -21.78 -3.20
N PHE A 191 -7.66 -21.62 -2.48
CA PHE A 191 -7.31 -22.50 -1.35
C PHE A 191 -8.38 -22.51 -0.26
N CYS A 192 -8.84 -21.35 0.20
CA CYS A 192 -9.83 -21.26 1.28
C CYS A 192 -11.17 -21.90 0.88
N GLU A 193 -11.62 -21.68 -0.36
CA GLU A 193 -12.85 -22.27 -0.88
C GLU A 193 -12.75 -23.80 -1.00
N GLU A 194 -11.66 -24.31 -1.56
CA GLU A 194 -11.49 -25.75 -1.79
C GLU A 194 -11.16 -26.53 -0.51
N SER A 195 -10.24 -26.02 0.31
CA SER A 195 -9.66 -26.77 1.43
C SER A 195 -10.33 -26.48 2.78
N MET A 196 -10.80 -25.25 3.00
CA MET A 196 -11.41 -24.83 4.26
C MET A 196 -12.95 -24.78 4.16
N GLY A 197 -13.49 -24.58 2.96
CA GLY A 197 -14.92 -24.36 2.74
C GLY A 197 -15.42 -23.08 3.40
N VAL A 198 -14.56 -22.05 3.49
CA VAL A 198 -14.89 -20.72 4.01
C VAL A 198 -14.29 -19.68 3.07
N ALA A 199 -14.99 -18.57 2.83
CA ALA A 199 -14.47 -17.48 2.04
C ALA A 199 -13.20 -16.87 2.68
N ALA A 200 -12.17 -16.63 1.87
CA ALA A 200 -10.90 -16.06 2.31
C ALA A 200 -11.08 -14.72 3.03
N GLU A 201 -12.01 -13.88 2.59
CA GLU A 201 -12.32 -12.60 3.24
C GLU A 201 -12.75 -12.77 4.70
N LYS A 202 -13.44 -13.87 5.04
CA LYS A 202 -13.89 -14.12 6.42
C LYS A 202 -12.75 -14.54 7.32
N ILE A 203 -11.83 -15.36 6.81
CA ILE A 203 -10.63 -15.76 7.54
C ILE A 203 -9.70 -14.55 7.69
N ALA A 204 -9.47 -13.80 6.61
CA ALA A 204 -8.63 -12.61 6.64
C ALA A 204 -9.20 -11.50 7.53
N ALA A 205 -10.52 -11.29 7.57
CA ALA A 205 -11.12 -10.32 8.49
C ALA A 205 -10.87 -10.66 9.97
N VAL A 206 -10.78 -11.96 10.27
CA VAL A 206 -10.48 -12.46 11.61
C VAL A 206 -8.99 -12.36 11.94
N VAL A 207 -8.12 -12.78 11.02
CA VAL A 207 -6.68 -12.98 11.30
C VAL A 207 -5.86 -11.72 10.97
N LEU A 208 -6.29 -10.95 9.97
CA LEU A 208 -5.58 -9.83 9.38
C LEU A 208 -6.41 -8.53 9.44
N GLU A 209 -7.19 -8.33 10.51
CA GLU A 209 -8.09 -7.17 10.66
C GLU A 209 -7.47 -5.82 10.22
N PRO A 210 -6.21 -5.46 10.56
CA PRO A 210 -5.62 -4.18 10.15
C PRO A 210 -5.39 -4.04 8.63
N VAL A 211 -5.37 -5.16 7.89
CA VAL A 211 -4.90 -5.24 6.50
C VAL A 211 -6.07 -5.43 5.53
N ILE A 212 -7.26 -5.76 6.02
CA ILE A 212 -8.42 -6.08 5.16
C ILE A 212 -8.81 -4.90 4.26
N GLY A 213 -8.68 -3.67 4.74
CA GLY A 213 -8.90 -2.46 3.94
C GLY A 213 -7.91 -2.35 2.78
N CYS A 214 -6.63 -2.64 3.03
CA CYS A 214 -5.60 -2.62 1.98
C CYS A 214 -5.84 -3.72 0.91
N ILE A 215 -6.37 -4.88 1.31
CA ILE A 215 -6.74 -5.95 0.38
C ILE A 215 -7.93 -5.51 -0.48
N ALA A 216 -8.94 -4.87 0.11
CA ALA A 216 -10.08 -4.34 -0.63
C ALA A 216 -9.64 -3.28 -1.65
N ASP A 217 -8.78 -2.34 -1.23
CA ASP A 217 -8.21 -1.32 -2.12
C ASP A 217 -7.40 -1.95 -3.27
N MET A 218 -6.60 -2.97 -2.97
CA MET A 218 -5.84 -3.71 -3.99
C MET A 218 -6.78 -4.39 -5.01
N LYS A 219 -7.89 -5.01 -4.57
CA LYS A 219 -8.89 -5.60 -5.47
C LYS A 219 -9.55 -4.55 -6.37
N LEU A 220 -9.92 -3.39 -5.81
CA LEU A 220 -10.48 -2.28 -6.59
C LEU A 220 -9.49 -1.75 -7.63
N ARG A 221 -8.19 -1.67 -7.29
CA ARG A 221 -7.14 -1.31 -8.26
C ARG A 221 -6.99 -2.35 -9.36
N ALA A 222 -7.02 -3.64 -9.02
CA ALA A 222 -6.95 -4.70 -10.01
C ALA A 222 -8.10 -4.61 -11.02
N GLU A 223 -9.32 -4.35 -10.54
CA GLU A 223 -10.49 -4.11 -11.39
C GLU A 223 -10.31 -2.87 -12.27
N ARG A 224 -9.95 -1.72 -11.68
CA ARG A 224 -9.70 -0.46 -12.40
C ARG A 224 -8.65 -0.61 -13.51
N LEU A 225 -7.58 -1.35 -13.25
CA LEU A 225 -6.48 -1.57 -14.18
C LEU A 225 -6.71 -2.75 -15.14
N GLY A 226 -7.84 -3.46 -15.03
CA GLY A 226 -8.14 -4.64 -15.85
C GLY A 226 -7.15 -5.79 -15.65
N VAL A 227 -6.51 -5.85 -14.46
CA VAL A 227 -5.48 -6.83 -14.14
C VAL A 227 -6.11 -8.20 -13.91
N LYS A 228 -5.54 -9.21 -14.55
CA LYS A 228 -5.87 -10.62 -14.29
C LYS A 228 -4.77 -11.26 -13.45
N ALA A 229 -5.19 -12.16 -12.56
CA ALA A 229 -4.27 -12.98 -11.79
C ALA A 229 -3.43 -13.86 -12.72
N GLU A 230 -2.16 -14.04 -12.37
CA GLU A 230 -1.23 -14.94 -13.06
C GLU A 230 -1.53 -16.38 -12.67
N ALA A 231 -2.02 -17.18 -13.63
CA ALA A 231 -2.49 -18.54 -13.38
C ALA A 231 -1.43 -19.43 -12.69
N GLU A 232 -0.17 -19.33 -13.12
CA GLU A 232 0.94 -20.11 -12.53
C GLU A 232 1.12 -19.81 -11.04
N LEU A 233 1.16 -18.52 -10.67
CA LEU A 233 1.31 -18.10 -9.28
C LEU A 233 0.07 -18.43 -8.44
N VAL A 234 -1.13 -18.34 -9.03
CA VAL A 234 -2.38 -18.75 -8.37
C VAL A 234 -2.35 -20.23 -8.01
N GLU A 235 -1.98 -21.09 -8.96
CA GLU A 235 -1.89 -22.53 -8.75
C GLU A 235 -0.77 -22.89 -7.75
N GLU A 236 0.42 -22.30 -7.88
CA GLU A 236 1.52 -22.51 -6.94
C GLU A 236 1.10 -22.18 -5.50
N MET A 237 0.42 -21.05 -5.28
CA MET A 237 -0.07 -20.66 -3.97
C MET A 237 -1.14 -21.61 -3.47
N ARG A 238 -2.10 -22.00 -4.31
CA ARG A 238 -3.18 -22.94 -3.96
C ARG A 238 -2.61 -24.29 -3.51
N GLU A 239 -1.69 -24.86 -4.29
CA GLU A 239 -1.10 -26.18 -4.03
C GLU A 239 -0.26 -26.17 -2.74
N LYS A 240 0.64 -25.20 -2.57
CA LYS A 240 1.50 -25.10 -1.37
C LYS A 240 0.69 -24.97 -0.08
N LEU A 241 -0.38 -24.17 -0.11
CA LEU A 241 -1.27 -24.02 1.04
C LEU A 241 -2.10 -25.28 1.28
N GLY A 242 -2.59 -25.93 0.21
CA GLY A 242 -3.33 -27.18 0.28
C GLY A 242 -2.51 -28.34 0.85
N GLU A 243 -1.23 -28.46 0.48
CA GLU A 243 -0.28 -29.41 1.08
C GLU A 243 -0.08 -29.16 2.56
N ALA A 244 0.19 -27.91 2.94
CA ALA A 244 0.39 -27.54 4.33
C ALA A 244 -0.87 -27.77 5.18
N TRP A 245 -2.06 -27.51 4.62
CA TRP A 245 -3.34 -27.77 5.28
C TRP A 245 -3.61 -29.26 5.49
N ARG A 246 -3.30 -30.11 4.50
CA ARG A 246 -3.41 -31.58 4.66
C ARG A 246 -2.54 -32.07 5.82
N ALA A 247 -1.32 -31.55 5.95
CA ALA A 247 -0.44 -31.87 7.08
C ALA A 247 -1.01 -31.44 8.44
N VAL A 248 -1.78 -30.33 8.51
CA VAL A 248 -2.50 -29.94 9.73
C VAL A 248 -3.59 -30.96 10.06
N GLY A 249 -4.33 -31.42 9.04
CA GLY A 249 -5.35 -32.46 9.18
C GLY A 249 -4.76 -33.75 9.76
N GLU A 250 -3.64 -34.22 9.22
CA GLU A 250 -2.97 -35.45 9.67
C GLU A 250 -2.44 -35.38 11.11
N ARG A 251 -2.04 -34.19 11.58
CA ARG A 251 -1.59 -33.98 12.98
C ARG A 251 -2.74 -33.82 13.97
N GLY A 252 -3.92 -33.45 13.48
CA GLY A 252 -5.12 -33.18 14.28
C GLY A 252 -6.05 -34.39 14.47
N VAL A 253 -5.85 -35.47 13.70
CA VAL A 253 -6.53 -36.77 13.82
C VAL A 253 -5.85 -37.65 14.88
#